data_AF-A0A935XZ79-F1
#
_entry.id   AF-A0A935XZ79-F1
#
_cell.length_a   1.000
_cell.length_b   1.000
_cell.length_c   1.000
_cell.angle_alpha   90.00
_cell.angle_beta   90.00
_cell.angle_gamma   90.00
#
_symmetry.space_group_name_H-M   'P 1'
#
loop_
_entity.id
_entity.type
_entity.pdbx_description
1 polymer ?
#
loop_
_entity_poly.entity_id
_entity_poly.type
_entity_poly.pdbx_seq_one_letter_code
_entity_poly.pdbx_strand_id
1 'polypeptide(L)' 'MVNATVTASSGNITNTAVGTSTTPDPTPTNTVTVVTPVATSADLTLTKVASSTSGTQGQTISYTVTLVNLGPRWPAT' A
#
# COMPACT_ATOMS: atom_id res chain seq x y z
N MET A 1 -16.84 21.40 3.17
CA MET A 1 -16.18 20.17 2.67
C MET A 1 -14.83 20.09 3.37
N VAL A 2 -14.49 18.95 3.97
CA VAL A 2 -13.18 18.72 4.60
C VAL A 2 -12.40 17.78 3.68
N ASN A 3 -11.29 18.26 3.13
CA ASN A 3 -10.43 17.48 2.25
C ASN A 3 -9.17 17.12 3.03
N ALA A 4 -8.80 15.84 3.06
CA ALA A 4 -7.59 15.34 3.72
C ALA A 4 -6.75 14.54 2.71
N THR A 5 -5.44 14.76 2.73
CA THR A 5 -4.50 14.01 1.90
C THR A 5 -3.89 12.88 2.72
N VAL A 6 -4.01 11.65 2.23
CA VAL A 6 -3.42 10.46 2.87
C VAL A 6 -1.92 10.42 2.56
N THR A 7 -1.08 10.47 3.59
CA THR A 7 0.39 10.32 3.46
C THR A 7 0.93 9.01 4.03
N ALA A 8 0.13 8.28 4.81
CA ALA A 8 0.55 7.00 5.37
C ALA A 8 0.70 5.95 4.26
N SER A 9 1.74 5.12 4.38
CA SER A 9 2.01 4.00 3.49
C SER A 9 1.31 2.71 3.90
N SER A 10 0.85 2.60 5.16
CA SER A 10 0.05 1.48 5.67
C SER A 10 -0.71 1.90 6.93
N GLY A 11 -1.70 1.11 7.34
CA GLY A 11 -2.45 1.29 8.58
C GLY A 11 -3.67 2.19 8.41
N ASN A 12 -4.20 2.72 9.50
CA ASN A 12 -5.45 3.47 9.48
C ASN A 12 -5.20 4.98 9.51
N ILE A 13 -5.82 5.71 8.59
CA ILE A 13 -5.95 7.17 8.67
C ILE A 13 -7.27 7.49 9.35
N THR A 14 -7.20 8.20 10.47
CA THR A 14 -8.38 8.65 11.22
C THR A 14 -8.57 10.15 11.03
N ASN A 15 -9.75 10.56 10.56
CA ASN A 15 -10.16 11.96 10.50
C ASN A 15 -11.33 12.20 11.45
N THR A 16 -11.20 13.19 12.34
CA THR A 16 -12.23 13.55 13.31
C THR A 16 -12.66 14.99 13.06
N ALA A 17 -13.96 15.21 12.86
CA ALA A 17 -14.57 16.53 12.78
C ALA A 17 -15.44 16.78 14.01
N VAL A 18 -15.36 17.99 14.56
CA VAL A 18 -16.14 18.41 15.73
C VAL A 18 -16.92 19.66 15.35
N GLY A 19 -18.25 19.60 15.49
CA GLY A 19 -19.13 20.75 15.40
C GLY A 19 -19.34 21.39 16.77
N THR A 20 -19.42 22.71 16.82
CA THR A 20 -19.80 23.45 18.02
C THR A 20 -21.01 24.33 17.73
N SER A 21 -21.88 24.54 18.72
CA SER A 21 -23.04 25.43 18.63
C SER A 21 -23.10 26.35 19.85
N THR A 22 -23.57 27.58 19.63
CA THR A 22 -23.84 28.55 20.71
C THR A 22 -25.29 28.50 21.20
N THR A 23 -26.16 27.73 20.53
CA THR A 23 -27.53 27.48 20.99
C THR A 23 -27.58 26.28 21.92
N PRO A 24 -28.49 26.23 22.92
CA PRO A 24 -28.64 25.05 23.77
C PRO A 24 -28.86 23.79 22.94
N ASP A 25 -27.96 22.82 23.09
CA ASP A 25 -28.01 21.54 22.40
C ASP A 25 -28.44 20.45 23.39
N PRO A 26 -29.62 19.83 23.22
CA PRO A 26 -30.08 18.74 24.08
C PRO A 26 -29.24 17.46 23.91
N THR A 27 -28.42 17.35 22.85
CA THR A 27 -27.56 16.21 22.54
C THR A 27 -26.16 16.68 22.10
N PRO A 28 -25.32 17.18 23.03
CA PRO A 28 -24.10 17.94 22.72
C PRO A 28 -22.97 17.17 22.00
N THR A 29 -23.19 15.90 21.62
CA THR A 29 -22.19 15.10 20.91
C THR A 29 -22.26 15.36 19.41
N ASN A 30 -21.55 16.39 18.95
CA ASN A 30 -21.44 16.76 17.54
C ASN A 30 -20.09 16.35 16.94
N THR A 31 -19.62 15.14 17.24
CA THR A 31 -18.33 14.63 16.75
C THR A 31 -18.56 13.52 15.73
N VAL A 32 -17.89 13.58 14.59
CA VAL A 32 -17.89 12.53 13.56
C VAL A 32 -16.46 12.08 13.31
N THR A 33 -16.23 10.78 13.39
CA THR A 33 -14.92 10.16 13.11
C THR A 33 -15.05 9.22 11.93
N VAL A 34 -14.11 9.32 10.98
CA VAL A 34 -14.01 8.44 9.81
C VAL A 34 -12.63 7.78 9.81
N VAL A 35 -12.62 6.45 9.69
CA VAL A 35 -11.39 5.65 9.60
C VAL A 35 -11.26 5.14 8.17
N THR A 36 -10.13 5.47 7.53
CA THR A 36 -9.79 5.02 6.18
C THR A 36 -8.60 4.06 6.26
N PRO A 37 -8.78 2.76 5.98
CA PRO A 37 -7.69 1.81 5.97
C PRO A 37 -6.81 1.99 4.73
N VAL A 38 -5.50 1.99 4.92
CA VAL A 38 -4.47 1.99 3.88
C VAL A 38 -3.79 0.64 3.89
N ALA A 39 -4.02 -0.13 2.83
CA ALA A 39 -3.38 -1.43 2.65
C ALA A 39 -2.15 -1.30 1.76
N THR A 40 -1.05 -1.93 2.16
CA THR A 40 0.07 -2.18 1.25
C THR A 40 -0.26 -3.37 0.36
N SER A 41 0.11 -3.26 -0.91
CA SER A 41 0.08 -4.39 -1.85
C SER A 41 1.40 -4.43 -2.60
N ALA A 42 1.86 -5.65 -2.88
CA ALA A 42 2.99 -5.90 -3.75
C ALA A 42 2.53 -6.87 -4.83
N ASP A 43 2.98 -6.64 -6.05
CA ASP A 43 2.77 -7.54 -7.18
C ASP A 43 4.15 -8.01 -7.61
N LEU A 44 4.52 -9.24 -7.27
CA LEU A 44 5.86 -9.77 -7.47
C LEU A 44 5.87 -10.75 -8.62
N THR A 45 6.72 -10.51 -9.62
CA THR A 45 6.99 -11.44 -10.72
C THR A 45 8.41 -11.99 -10.63
N LEU A 46 8.55 -13.30 -10.78
CA LEU A 46 9.83 -14.01 -10.79
C LEU A 46 10.08 -14.59 -12.18
N THR A 47 11.28 -14.36 -12.72
CA THR A 47 11.75 -15.04 -13.92
C THR A 47 13.06 -15.77 -13.63
N LYS A 48 13.22 -16.96 -14.22
CA LYS A 48 14.46 -17.76 -14.13
C LYS A 48 14.86 -18.18 -15.52
N VAL A 49 16.09 -17.84 -15.90
CA VAL A 49 16.65 -18.13 -17.23
C VAL A 49 17.93 -18.93 -17.02
N ALA A 50 18.00 -20.09 -17.66
CA ALA A 50 19.20 -20.90 -17.69
C ALA A 50 20.18 -20.33 -18.74
N SER A 51 21.48 -20.44 -18.48
CA SER A 51 22.51 -20.11 -19.46
C SER A 51 22.53 -21.06 -20.66
N SER A 52 21.92 -22.25 -20.51
CA SER A 52 21.73 -23.24 -21.57
C SER A 52 20.47 -24.08 -21.28
N THR A 53 19.78 -24.51 -22.33
CA THR A 53 18.59 -25.40 -22.25
C THR A 53 18.96 -26.88 -22.16
N SER A 54 20.24 -27.22 -22.31
CA SER A 54 20.75 -28.59 -22.23
C SER A 54 22.16 -28.61 -21.65
N GLY A 55 22.53 -29.71 -21.00
CA GLY A 55 23.88 -29.91 -20.46
C GLY A 55 24.34 -31.35 -20.60
N THR A 56 25.66 -31.52 -20.71
CA THR A 56 26.32 -32.84 -20.63
C THR A 56 26.94 -33.02 -19.24
N GLN A 57 27.29 -34.26 -18.89
CA GLN A 57 27.92 -34.55 -17.60
C GLN A 57 29.20 -33.72 -17.41
N GLY A 58 29.36 -33.16 -16.21
CA GLY A 58 30.50 -32.29 -15.86
C GLY A 58 30.36 -30.83 -16.28
N GLN A 59 29.30 -30.46 -17.01
CA GLN A 59 29.08 -29.07 -17.42
C GLN A 59 28.29 -28.30 -16.35
N THR A 60 28.72 -27.07 -16.05
CA THR A 60 28.00 -26.16 -15.15
C THR A 60 27.03 -25.30 -15.95
N ILE A 61 25.74 -25.34 -15.59
CA ILE A 61 24.72 -24.42 -16.12
C ILE A 61 24.43 -23.38 -15.05
N SER A 62 24.60 -22.11 -15.41
CA SER A 62 24.25 -20.98 -14.56
C SER A 62 22.79 -20.60 -14.75
N TYR A 63 22.16 -20.02 -13.73
CA TYR A 63 20.81 -19.51 -13.83
C TYR A 63 20.78 -18.05 -13.37
N THR A 64 20.17 -17.20 -14.18
CA THR A 64 19.82 -15.84 -13.80
C THR A 64 18.39 -15.85 -13.28
N VAL A 65 18.20 -15.38 -12.05
CA VAL A 65 16.89 -15.22 -11.43
C VAL A 65 16.63 -13.73 -11.26
N THR A 66 15.50 -13.26 -11.75
CA THR A 66 15.08 -11.85 -11.64
C THR A 66 13.76 -11.78 -10.88
N LEU A 67 13.72 -10.93 -9.86
CA LEU A 67 12.52 -10.60 -9.08
C LEU A 67 12.15 -9.15 -9.37
N VAL A 68 10.90 -8.92 -9.77
CA VAL A 68 10.37 -7.58 -10.09
C VAL A 68 9.15 -7.31 -9.22
N ASN A 69 9.08 -6.15 -8.58
CA ASN A 69 7.87 -5.66 -7.93
C ASN A 69 7.13 -4.69 -8.86
N LEU A 70 6.03 -5.16 -9.44
CA LEU A 70 5.07 -4.42 -10.25
C LEU A 70 3.96 -3.77 -9.40
N GLY A 71 3.98 -3.98 -8.09
CA GLY A 71 3.00 -3.40 -7.18
C GLY A 71 3.09 -1.87 -7.14
N PRO A 72 2.06 -1.21 -6.63
CA PRO A 72 2.06 0.26 -6.53
C PRO A 72 3.28 0.75 -5.72
N ARG A 73 4.11 1.58 -6.35
CA ARG A 73 5.15 2.34 -5.65
C ARG A 73 4.49 3.46 -4.86
N TRP A 74 4.70 3.49 -3.55
CA TRP A 74 4.33 4.63 -2.72
C TRP A 74 5.58 5.46 -2.38
N PRO A 75 5.62 6.77 -2.67
CA PRO A 75 4.55 7.60 -3.26
C PRO A 75 4.50 7.46 -4.79
N ALA A 76 3.30 7.60 -5.36
CA ALA A 76 3.09 7.70 -6.79
C ALA A 76 3.57 9.08 -7.28
N THR A 77 4.84 9.20 -7.66
CA THR A 77 5.34 10.31 -8.50
C THR A 77 4.81 10.21 -9.92
#